data_AF-A0A369S057-F1
#
_entry.id   AF-A0A369S057-F1
#
_cell.length_a   1.000
_cell.length_b   1.000
_cell.length_c   1.000
_cell.angle_alpha   90.00
_cell.angle_beta   90.00
_cell.angle_gamma   90.00
#
_symmetry.space_group_name_H-M   'P 1'
#
loop_
_entity.id
_entity.type
_entity.pdbx_description
1 polymer ?
#
loop_
_entity_poly.entity_id
_entity_poly.type
_entity_poly.pdbx_seq_one_letter_code
_entity_poly.pdbx_strand_id
1 'polypeptide(L)'
;MTDDQSDHSMVLHHVRSLYEKGQKCKIAYNLAEGLSCYTQAIDEIESLPNPSIGIHRLRCDIYLDICDIYTFQYKWKKANEWKKKGLSLANGLQDEVRIAECLYRQSEIKIRLWNFNGALEDCTKALEMKLKCLDENDVRLADSYHQLGRIYCGQNMCDVALSMHDKSLQIRLL
;
A
#
# COMPACT_ATOMS: atom_id res chain seq x y z
N MET A 1 -34.23 -11.27 -14.64
CA MET A 1 -32.75 -11.35 -14.58
C MET A 1 -32.12 -9.97 -14.32
N THR A 2 -32.72 -9.15 -13.44
CA THR A 2 -32.30 -7.74 -13.25
C THR A 2 -31.94 -7.37 -11.81
N ASP A 3 -32.22 -8.22 -10.82
CA ASP A 3 -31.90 -7.94 -9.41
C ASP A 3 -30.41 -8.10 -9.10
N ASP A 4 -29.77 -9.14 -9.66
CA ASP A 4 -28.38 -9.55 -9.34
C ASP A 4 -27.32 -8.52 -9.77
N GLN A 5 -27.57 -7.77 -10.85
CA GLN A 5 -26.68 -6.68 -11.28
C GLN A 5 -26.85 -5.40 -10.43
N SER A 6 -28.03 -5.20 -9.84
CA SER A 6 -28.32 -4.02 -9.01
C SER A 6 -27.72 -4.18 -7.61
N ASP A 7 -27.78 -5.38 -7.03
CA ASP A 7 -27.19 -5.70 -5.73
C ASP A 7 -25.66 -5.69 -5.80
N HIS A 8 -25.06 -6.24 -6.86
CA HIS A 8 -23.61 -6.15 -7.06
C HIS A 8 -23.09 -4.71 -7.20
N SER A 9 -23.86 -3.84 -7.86
CA SER A 9 -23.54 -2.42 -7.99
C SER A 9 -23.64 -1.68 -6.65
N MET A 10 -24.66 -2.01 -5.85
CA MET A 10 -24.88 -1.40 -4.54
C MET A 10 -23.81 -1.83 -3.52
N VAL A 11 -23.45 -3.12 -3.48
CA VAL A 11 -22.36 -3.61 -2.62
C VAL A 11 -21.03 -2.99 -3.04
N LEU A 12 -20.74 -2.89 -4.34
CA LEU A 12 -19.54 -2.23 -4.84
C LEU A 12 -19.46 -0.76 -4.38
N HIS A 13 -20.57 -0.02 -4.47
CA HIS A 13 -20.63 1.37 -4.00
C HIS A 13 -20.40 1.46 -2.49
N HIS A 14 -20.99 0.56 -1.71
CA HIS A 14 -20.85 0.56 -0.25
C HIS A 14 -19.40 0.23 0.18
N VAL A 15 -18.79 -0.80 -0.40
CA VAL A 15 -17.38 -1.15 -0.17
C VAL A 15 -16.45 0.03 -0.46
N ARG A 16 -16.68 0.75 -1.57
CA ARG A 16 -15.90 1.97 -1.90
C ARG A 16 -16.12 3.09 -0.89
N SER A 17 -17.36 3.32 -0.48
CA SER A 17 -17.68 4.32 0.55
C SER A 17 -16.99 3.99 1.89
N LEU A 18 -16.99 2.72 2.30
CA LEU A 18 -16.26 2.26 3.49
C LEU A 18 -14.75 2.47 3.34
N TYR A 19 -14.20 2.17 2.17
CA TYR A 19 -12.78 2.40 1.88
C TYR A 19 -12.40 3.88 2.00
N GLU A 20 -13.15 4.77 1.34
CA GLU A 20 -12.93 6.22 1.41
C GLU A 20 -13.08 6.76 2.84
N LYS A 21 -14.08 6.26 3.59
CA LYS A 21 -14.25 6.59 5.00
C LYS A 21 -13.02 6.16 5.81
N GLY A 22 -12.52 4.95 5.59
CA GLY A 22 -11.31 4.44 6.23
C GLY A 22 -10.08 5.33 5.95
N GLN A 23 -9.91 5.78 4.70
CA GLN A 23 -8.83 6.69 4.32
C GLN A 23 -8.93 8.05 5.04
N LYS A 24 -10.14 8.63 5.10
CA LYS A 24 -10.39 9.89 5.84
C LYS A 24 -10.07 9.72 7.33
N CYS A 25 -10.51 8.63 7.95
CA CYS A 25 -10.18 8.31 9.34
C CYS A 25 -8.67 8.18 9.56
N LYS A 26 -7.93 7.56 8.62
CA LYS A 26 -6.47 7.45 8.69
C LYS A 26 -5.79 8.82 8.68
N ILE A 27 -6.21 9.72 7.79
CA ILE A 27 -5.70 11.11 7.71
C ILE A 27 -6.01 11.88 9.00
N ALA A 28 -7.20 11.69 9.56
CA ALA A 28 -7.62 12.29 10.83
C ALA A 28 -7.01 11.62 12.08
N TYR A 29 -6.10 10.64 11.90
CA TYR A 29 -5.54 9.80 12.98
C TYR A 29 -6.59 9.06 13.83
N ASN A 30 -7.82 8.91 13.36
CA ASN A 30 -8.83 8.05 13.95
C ASN A 30 -8.63 6.59 13.50
N LEU A 31 -7.51 6.00 13.93
CA LEU A 31 -7.03 4.72 13.46
C LEU A 31 -7.97 3.55 13.78
N ALA A 32 -8.69 3.61 14.91
CA ALA A 32 -9.62 2.55 15.31
C ALA A 32 -10.85 2.52 14.41
N GLU A 33 -11.44 3.68 14.11
CA GLU A 33 -12.56 3.77 13.16
C GLU A 33 -12.11 3.39 11.75
N GLY A 34 -10.91 3.80 11.34
CA GLY A 34 -10.34 3.42 10.04
C GLY A 34 -10.23 1.90 9.89
N LEU A 35 -9.68 1.20 10.89
CA LEU A 35 -9.63 -0.26 10.93
C LEU A 35 -11.02 -0.90 10.88
N SER A 36 -12.00 -0.31 11.58
CA SER A 36 -13.39 -0.80 11.56
C SER A 36 -13.98 -0.72 10.15
N CYS A 37 -13.84 0.42 9.47
CA CYS A 37 -14.34 0.61 8.10
C CYS A 37 -13.69 -0.38 7.13
N TYR A 38 -12.37 -0.54 7.22
CA TYR A 38 -11.64 -1.48 6.38
C TYR A 38 -12.02 -2.94 6.62
N THR A 39 -12.24 -3.33 7.88
CA THR A 39 -12.66 -4.70 8.21
C THR A 39 -14.06 -4.97 7.65
N GLN A 40 -15.01 -4.05 7.81
CA GLN A 40 -16.34 -4.15 7.21
C GLN A 40 -16.29 -4.27 5.69
N ALA A 41 -15.44 -3.48 5.02
CA ALA A 41 -15.26 -3.56 3.58
C ALA A 41 -14.72 -4.93 3.13
N ILE A 42 -13.80 -5.52 3.90
CA ILE A 42 -13.28 -6.87 3.62
C ILE A 42 -14.36 -7.92 3.78
N ASP A 43 -15.12 -7.87 4.88
CA ASP A 43 -16.20 -8.83 5.15
C ASP A 43 -17.25 -8.82 4.03
N GLU A 44 -17.61 -7.63 3.54
CA GLU A 44 -18.51 -7.48 2.39
C GLU A 44 -17.91 -8.08 1.11
N ILE A 45 -16.65 -7.78 0.81
CA ILE A 45 -15.95 -8.37 -0.36
C ILE A 45 -15.90 -9.90 -0.25
N GLU A 46 -15.70 -10.45 0.94
CA GLU A 46 -15.63 -11.90 1.17
C GLU A 46 -17.00 -12.59 1.03
N SER A 47 -18.10 -11.86 1.24
CA SER A 47 -19.45 -12.36 1.02
C SER A 47 -19.90 -12.34 -0.45
N LEU A 48 -19.20 -11.62 -1.32
CA LEU A 48 -19.52 -11.54 -2.74
C LEU A 48 -19.20 -12.85 -3.48
N PRO A 49 -20.14 -13.42 -4.25
CA PRO A 49 -19.82 -14.50 -5.17
C PRO A 49 -19.01 -13.94 -6.35
N ASN A 50 -17.84 -14.54 -6.61
CA ASN A 50 -16.94 -14.22 -7.74
C ASN A 50 -16.63 -12.71 -7.92
N PRO A 51 -15.90 -12.08 -6.98
CA PRO A 51 -15.59 -10.66 -7.08
C PRO A 51 -14.81 -10.31 -8.36
N SER A 52 -15.12 -9.15 -8.95
CA SER A 52 -14.39 -8.66 -10.12
C SER A 52 -12.91 -8.38 -9.79
N ILE A 53 -12.05 -8.32 -10.81
CA ILE A 53 -10.64 -7.95 -10.63
C ILE A 53 -10.48 -6.58 -9.96
N GLY A 54 -11.39 -5.64 -10.22
CA GLY A 54 -11.41 -4.33 -9.58
C GLY A 54 -11.68 -4.41 -8.08
N ILE A 55 -12.54 -5.32 -7.64
CA ILE A 55 -12.77 -5.58 -6.22
C ILE A 55 -11.56 -6.24 -5.57
N HIS A 56 -10.93 -7.22 -6.22
CA HIS A 56 -9.72 -7.83 -5.69
C HIS A 56 -8.56 -6.82 -5.55
N ARG A 57 -8.45 -5.91 -6.51
CA ARG A 57 -7.54 -4.75 -6.46
C ARG A 57 -7.84 -3.84 -5.27
N LEU A 58 -9.10 -3.47 -5.06
CA LEU A 58 -9.52 -2.68 -3.90
C LEU A 58 -9.22 -3.38 -2.58
N ARG A 59 -9.44 -4.70 -2.51
CA ARG A 59 -9.10 -5.52 -1.33
C ARG A 59 -7.60 -5.50 -1.02
N CYS A 60 -6.73 -5.55 -2.03
CA CYS A 60 -5.29 -5.35 -1.84
C CYS A 60 -4.99 -3.97 -1.23
N ASP A 61 -5.61 -2.92 -1.76
CA ASP A 61 -5.37 -1.55 -1.28
C ASP A 61 -5.83 -1.39 0.17
N ILE A 62 -6.98 -1.98 0.54
CA ILE A 62 -7.45 -2.07 1.94
C ILE A 62 -6.43 -2.81 2.83
N TYR A 63 -5.89 -3.95 2.39
CA TYR A 63 -4.87 -4.68 3.16
C TYR A 63 -3.61 -3.85 3.40
N LEU A 64 -3.19 -3.05 2.42
CA LEU A 64 -2.04 -2.15 2.57
C LEU A 64 -2.34 -0.98 3.51
N ASP A 65 -3.54 -0.41 3.45
CA ASP A 65 -3.93 0.65 4.39
C ASP A 65 -4.03 0.14 5.84
N ILE A 66 -4.53 -1.09 6.05
CA ILE A 66 -4.50 -1.72 7.37
C ILE A 66 -3.06 -1.96 7.84
N CYS A 67 -2.17 -2.40 6.93
CA CYS A 67 -0.74 -2.55 7.22
C CYS A 67 -0.12 -1.22 7.68
N ASP A 68 -0.44 -0.10 7.03
CA ASP A 68 0.04 1.23 7.39
C ASP A 68 -0.43 1.62 8.79
N ILE A 69 -1.71 1.41 9.11
CA ILE A 69 -2.23 1.69 10.45
C ILE A 69 -1.47 0.88 11.51
N TYR A 70 -1.25 -0.42 11.29
CA TYR A 70 -0.50 -1.22 12.26
C TYR A 70 0.97 -0.82 12.34
N THR A 71 1.56 -0.31 11.25
CA THR A 71 2.91 0.24 11.22
C THR A 71 2.99 1.53 12.06
N PHE A 72 2.01 2.43 11.95
CA PHE A 72 1.91 3.63 12.80
C PHE A 72 1.71 3.30 14.29
N GLN A 73 1.05 2.18 14.58
CA GLN A 73 0.87 1.68 15.96
C GLN A 73 2.06 0.88 16.47
N TYR A 74 3.17 0.77 15.73
CA TYR A 74 4.33 -0.05 16.08
C TYR A 74 4.01 -1.55 16.26
N LYS A 75 2.91 -2.03 15.68
CA LYS A 75 2.44 -3.44 15.75
C LYS A 75 2.95 -4.23 14.55
N TRP A 76 4.27 -4.46 14.50
CA TRP A 76 4.98 -5.02 13.35
C TRP A 76 4.48 -6.40 12.89
N LYS A 77 4.14 -7.29 13.84
CA LYS A 77 3.63 -8.63 13.52
C LYS A 77 2.34 -8.53 12.71
N LYS A 78 1.38 -7.72 13.18
CA LYS A 78 0.11 -7.48 12.49
C LYS A 78 0.32 -6.79 11.14
N ALA A 79 1.16 -5.75 11.08
CA ALA A 79 1.48 -5.08 9.81
C ALA A 79 1.99 -6.08 8.77
N ASN A 80 2.92 -6.96 9.16
CA ASN A 80 3.47 -7.97 8.25
C ASN A 80 2.43 -9.02 7.82
N GLU A 81 1.48 -9.41 8.67
CA GLU A 81 0.36 -10.29 8.31
C GLU A 81 -0.49 -9.67 7.20
N TRP A 82 -0.90 -8.41 7.36
CA TRP A 82 -1.73 -7.71 6.36
C TRP A 82 -0.97 -7.46 5.06
N LYS A 83 0.29 -7.04 5.14
CA LYS A 83 1.16 -6.93 3.97
C LYS A 83 1.27 -8.26 3.21
N LYS A 84 1.43 -9.39 3.92
CA LYS A 84 1.49 -10.72 3.29
C LYS A 84 0.19 -11.10 2.58
N LYS A 85 -0.97 -10.77 3.16
CA LYS A 85 -2.28 -10.97 2.50
C LYS A 85 -2.37 -10.15 1.20
N GLY A 86 -1.99 -8.87 1.24
CA GLY A 86 -1.91 -8.00 0.06
C GLY A 86 -1.00 -8.56 -1.02
N LEU A 87 0.22 -8.96 -0.64
CA LEU A 87 1.20 -9.51 -1.58
C LEU A 87 0.73 -10.81 -2.21
N SER A 88 0.14 -11.72 -1.43
CA SER A 88 -0.41 -12.98 -1.92
C SER A 88 -1.51 -12.74 -2.95
N LEU A 89 -2.43 -11.82 -2.67
CA LEU A 89 -3.52 -11.49 -3.57
C LEU A 89 -3.00 -10.80 -4.85
N ALA A 90 -2.11 -9.81 -4.71
CA ALA A 90 -1.51 -9.12 -5.85
C ALA A 90 -0.73 -10.06 -6.78
N ASN A 91 0.02 -11.03 -6.23
CA ASN A 91 0.69 -12.07 -7.02
C ASN A 91 -0.31 -12.95 -7.76
N GLY A 92 -1.41 -13.35 -7.12
CA GLY A 92 -2.48 -14.13 -7.77
C GLY A 92 -3.13 -13.38 -8.94
N LEU A 93 -3.19 -12.05 -8.87
CA LEU A 93 -3.70 -11.18 -9.94
C LEU A 93 -2.63 -10.82 -10.98
N GLN A 94 -1.35 -11.14 -10.75
CA GLN A 94 -0.21 -10.65 -11.53
C GLN A 94 -0.21 -9.10 -11.65
N ASP A 95 -0.65 -8.41 -10.60
CA ASP A 95 -0.76 -6.95 -10.56
C ASP A 95 0.56 -6.33 -10.09
N GLU A 96 1.44 -6.01 -11.04
CA GLU A 96 2.79 -5.50 -10.75
C GLU A 96 2.78 -4.22 -9.90
N VAL A 97 1.81 -3.34 -10.12
CA VAL A 97 1.66 -2.09 -9.34
C VAL A 97 1.45 -2.41 -7.87
N ARG A 98 0.53 -3.34 -7.55
CA ARG A 98 0.22 -3.71 -6.16
C ARG A 98 1.30 -4.58 -5.53
N ILE A 99 1.98 -5.41 -6.32
CA ILE A 99 3.17 -6.15 -5.84
C ILE A 99 4.24 -5.13 -5.40
N ALA A 100 4.50 -4.10 -6.20
CA ALA A 100 5.45 -3.05 -5.86
C ALA A 100 5.05 -2.28 -4.59
N GLU A 101 3.77 -1.95 -4.41
CA GLU A 101 3.29 -1.31 -3.18
C GLU A 101 3.47 -2.20 -1.93
N CYS A 102 3.24 -3.51 -2.06
CA CYS A 102 3.49 -4.47 -0.98
C CYS A 102 4.98 -4.52 -0.59
N LEU A 103 5.88 -4.52 -1.58
CA LEU A 103 7.32 -4.49 -1.35
C LEU A 103 7.76 -3.17 -0.71
N TYR A 104 7.20 -2.04 -1.14
CA TYR A 104 7.43 -0.75 -0.51
C TYR A 104 7.05 -0.78 0.99
N ARG A 105 5.87 -1.28 1.36
CA ARG A 105 5.47 -1.41 2.78
C ARG A 105 6.35 -2.40 3.55
N GLN A 106 6.80 -3.47 2.91
CA GLN A 106 7.75 -4.39 3.51
C GLN A 106 9.08 -3.71 3.83
N SER A 107 9.58 -2.87 2.91
CA SER A 107 10.79 -2.08 3.13
C SER A 107 10.63 -1.14 4.33
N GLU A 108 9.46 -0.51 4.47
CA GLU A 108 9.18 0.38 5.60
C GLU A 108 9.21 -0.36 6.93
N ILE A 109 8.60 -1.55 7.01
CA ILE A 109 8.65 -2.39 8.20
C ILE A 109 10.10 -2.79 8.52
N LYS A 110 10.90 -3.16 7.52
CA LYS A 110 12.31 -3.52 7.69
C LYS A 110 13.15 -2.34 8.21
N ILE A 111 12.89 -1.11 7.75
CA ILE A 111 13.52 0.12 8.29
C ILE A 111 13.22 0.27 9.77
N ARG A 112 11.96 0.07 10.19
CA ARG A 112 11.57 0.16 11.62
C ARG A 112 12.23 -0.93 12.48
N LEU A 113 12.64 -2.04 11.87
CA LEU A 113 13.39 -3.13 12.49
C LEU A 113 14.91 -2.99 12.32
N TRP A 114 15.41 -1.84 11.87
CA TRP A 114 16.84 -1.58 11.64
C TRP A 114 17.51 -2.50 10.61
N ASN A 115 16.73 -3.21 9.80
CA ASN A 115 17.23 -4.03 8.71
C ASN A 115 17.31 -3.21 7.42
N PHE A 116 18.28 -2.31 7.35
CA PHE A 116 18.44 -1.40 6.21
C PHE A 116 18.83 -2.12 4.92
N ASN A 117 19.65 -3.17 4.99
CA ASN A 117 20.04 -3.94 3.79
C ASN A 117 18.83 -4.64 3.17
N GLY A 118 18.02 -5.34 3.99
CA GLY A 118 16.81 -5.96 3.48
C GLY A 118 15.75 -4.93 3.04
N ALA A 119 15.71 -3.75 3.65
CA ALA A 119 14.84 -2.67 3.20
C ALA A 119 15.27 -2.11 1.85
N LEU A 120 16.58 -1.98 1.63
CA LEU A 120 17.16 -1.53 0.37
C LEU A 120 16.77 -2.47 -0.78
N GLU A 121 16.90 -3.78 -0.58
CA GLU A 121 16.48 -4.80 -1.55
C GLU A 121 15.00 -4.66 -1.93
N ASP A 122 14.11 -4.62 -0.93
CA ASP A 122 12.66 -4.53 -1.16
C ASP A 122 12.28 -3.21 -1.85
N CYS A 123 12.84 -2.08 -1.39
CA CYS A 123 12.52 -0.75 -1.90
C CYS A 123 13.05 -0.55 -3.33
N THR A 124 14.25 -1.06 -3.63
CA THR A 124 14.84 -1.01 -4.97
C THR A 124 14.00 -1.84 -5.94
N LYS A 125 13.63 -3.06 -5.56
CA LYS A 125 12.73 -3.89 -6.37
C LYS A 125 11.37 -3.23 -6.60
N ALA A 126 10.79 -2.63 -5.56
CA ALA A 126 9.54 -1.87 -5.70
C ALA A 126 9.69 -0.71 -6.69
N LEU A 127 10.77 0.07 -6.60
CA LEU A 127 11.05 1.17 -7.52
C LEU A 127 11.21 0.68 -8.96
N GLU A 128 11.99 -0.37 -9.21
CA GLU A 128 12.19 -0.94 -10.54
C GLU A 128 10.86 -1.40 -11.18
N MET A 129 9.97 -2.00 -10.39
CA MET A 129 8.65 -2.40 -10.86
C MET A 129 7.80 -1.17 -11.20
N LYS A 130 7.76 -0.15 -10.33
CA LYS A 130 7.01 1.08 -10.57
C LYS A 130 7.50 1.83 -11.82
N LEU A 131 8.81 1.90 -12.03
CA LEU A 131 9.40 2.54 -13.23
C LEU A 131 8.98 1.87 -14.55
N LYS A 132 8.57 0.59 -14.52
CA LYS A 132 8.08 -0.12 -15.73
C LYS A 132 6.62 0.12 -16.04
N CYS A 133 5.81 0.46 -15.03
CA CYS A 133 4.35 0.48 -15.15
C CYS A 133 3.69 1.82 -14.83
N LEU A 134 4.44 2.80 -14.31
CA LEU A 134 3.95 4.12 -13.94
C LEU A 134 4.60 5.20 -14.82
N ASP A 135 3.88 6.31 -14.99
CA ASP A 135 4.42 7.51 -15.62
C ASP A 135 5.54 8.11 -14.76
N GLU A 136 6.50 8.77 -15.40
CA GLU A 136 7.68 9.36 -14.74
C GLU A 136 7.34 10.40 -13.65
N ASN A 137 6.15 11.01 -13.73
CA ASN A 137 5.67 12.02 -12.79
C ASN A 137 4.75 11.44 -11.70
N ASP A 138 4.58 10.11 -11.64
CA ASP A 138 3.73 9.48 -10.63
C ASP A 138 4.32 9.65 -9.23
N VAL A 139 3.51 10.17 -8.31
CA VAL A 139 3.93 10.44 -6.91
C VAL A 139 4.46 9.19 -6.19
N ARG A 140 4.05 7.98 -6.60
CA ARG A 140 4.56 6.72 -6.01
C ARG A 140 6.02 6.46 -6.35
N LEU A 141 6.54 7.02 -7.44
CA LEU A 141 7.98 7.03 -7.73
C LEU A 141 8.71 7.95 -6.74
N ALA A 142 8.16 9.13 -6.48
CA ALA A 142 8.68 10.05 -5.47
C ALA A 142 8.75 9.39 -4.09
N ASP A 143 7.69 8.69 -3.67
CA ASP A 143 7.66 7.97 -2.39
C ASP A 143 8.76 6.92 -2.29
N SER A 144 8.98 6.12 -3.34
CA SER A 144 10.06 5.13 -3.38
C SER A 144 11.46 5.79 -3.27
N TYR A 145 11.71 6.89 -3.98
CA TYR A 145 12.97 7.63 -3.83
C TYR A 145 13.14 8.23 -2.43
N HIS A 146 12.08 8.77 -1.84
CA HIS A 146 12.11 9.25 -0.46
C HIS A 146 12.48 8.12 0.50
N GLN A 147 11.90 6.94 0.30
CA GLN A 147 12.13 5.77 1.13
C GLN A 147 13.58 5.27 1.01
N LEU A 148 14.16 5.26 -0.19
CA LEU A 148 15.59 5.00 -0.41
C LEU A 148 16.47 6.01 0.33
N GLY A 149 16.14 7.30 0.28
CA GLY A 149 16.87 8.32 1.05
C GLY A 149 16.87 8.01 2.55
N ARG A 150 15.72 7.62 3.11
CA ARG A 150 15.62 7.18 4.52
C ARG A 150 16.48 5.94 4.81
N ILE A 151 16.54 4.98 3.90
CA ILE A 151 17.37 3.76 4.03
C ILE A 151 18.85 4.14 4.06
N TYR A 152 19.31 4.97 3.13
CA TYR A 152 20.70 5.41 3.06
C TYR A 152 21.11 6.28 4.24
N CYS A 153 20.21 7.13 4.75
CA CYS A 153 20.42 7.82 6.04
C CYS A 153 20.67 6.83 7.17
N GLY A 154 19.87 5.76 7.26
CA GLY A 154 20.06 4.68 8.24
C GLY A 154 21.38 3.91 8.08
N GLN A 155 21.95 3.91 6.88
CA GLN A 155 23.28 3.34 6.57
C GLN A 155 24.43 4.35 6.71
N ASN A 156 24.18 5.59 7.16
CA ASN A 156 25.14 6.69 7.23
C ASN A 156 25.72 7.11 5.85
N MET A 157 25.00 6.87 4.77
CA MET A 157 25.38 7.27 3.41
C MET A 157 24.70 8.59 3.03
N CYS A 158 25.12 9.68 3.67
CA CYS A 158 24.46 10.98 3.58
C CYS A 158 24.37 11.52 2.14
N ASP A 159 25.45 11.45 1.37
CA ASP A 159 25.49 11.99 0.00
C ASP A 159 24.50 11.26 -0.93
N VAL A 160 24.43 9.94 -0.81
CA VAL A 160 23.49 9.12 -1.58
C VAL A 160 22.05 9.38 -1.13
N ALA A 161 21.83 9.53 0.18
CA ALA A 161 20.52 9.85 0.72
C ALA A 161 19.99 11.19 0.21
N LEU A 162 20.84 12.23 0.20
CA LEU A 162 20.52 13.54 -0.36
C LEU A 162 20.11 13.42 -1.84
N SER A 163 20.88 12.72 -2.65
CA SER A 163 20.54 12.50 -4.06
C SER A 163 19.18 11.82 -4.26
N MET A 164 18.84 10.84 -3.41
CA MET A 164 17.53 10.19 -3.48
C MET A 164 16.39 11.13 -3.03
N HIS A 165 16.61 11.93 -1.99
CA HIS A 165 15.64 12.94 -1.56
C HIS A 165 15.45 14.04 -2.61
N ASP A 166 16.48 14.45 -3.33
CA ASP A 166 16.39 15.42 -4.42
C ASP A 166 15.56 14.89 -5.59
N LYS A 167 15.79 13.65 -6.03
CA LYS A 167 14.95 13.00 -7.06
C LYS A 167 13.48 12.95 -6.65
N SER A 168 13.25 12.58 -5.39
CA SER A 168 11.92 12.53 -4.79
C SER A 168 11.24 13.91 -4.77
N LEU A 169 11.99 14.97 -4.48
CA LEU A 169 11.50 16.34 -4.49
C LEU A 169 11.18 16.81 -5.91
N GLN A 170 12.07 16.53 -6.88
CA GLN A 170 11.88 16.91 -8.28
C GLN A 170 10.55 16.40 -8.83
N ILE A 171 10.21 15.13 -8.60
CA ILE A 171 8.93 14.56 -9.06
C ILE A 171 7.73 15.25 -8.38
N ARG A 172 7.82 15.60 -7.10
CA ARG A 172 6.71 16.28 -6.38
C ARG A 172 6.52 17.74 -6.77
N LEU A 173 7.47 18.34 -7.48
CA LEU A 173 7.41 19.73 -7.93
C LEU A 173 6.91 19.87 -9.37
N LEU A 174 6.66 18.76 -10.07
CA LEU A 174 6.03 18.73 -11.40
C LEU A 174 4.51 18.90 -11.27
#